data_AF-E7QVC5-F1
#
_entry.id   AF-E7QVC5-F1
#
_cell.length_a   1.000
_cell.length_b   1.000
_cell.length_c   1.000
_cell.angle_alpha   90.00
_cell.angle_beta   90.00
_cell.angle_gamma   90.00
#
_symmetry.space_group_name_H-M   'P 1'
#
loop_
_entity.id
_entity.type
_entity.pdbx_description
1 polymer ?
#
loop_
_entity_poly.entity_id
_entity_poly.type
_entity_poly.pdbx_seq_one_letter_code
_entity_poly.pdbx_strand_id
1 'polypeptide(L)'
;MGTRVFGRFSRVADYDTLLLTAGLWFLAKFLRYALPALFPTFRTQFGVSNAFLGTVFTATMLGYSLMQFPSGVLADRFGAVRVI
;
A
#
# COMPACT_ATOMS: atom_id res chain seq x y z
N MET A 1 -32.76 -18.65 23.92
CA MET A 1 -32.58 -18.42 22.47
C MET A 1 -31.88 -17.08 22.29
N GLY A 2 -30.54 -17.02 22.36
CA GLY A 2 -29.84 -15.72 22.45
C GLY A 2 -28.30 -15.73 22.46
N THR A 3 -27.63 -16.75 21.91
CA THR A 3 -26.16 -16.90 22.00
C THR A 3 -25.41 -16.86 20.66
N ARG A 4 -26.09 -16.61 19.52
CA ARG A 4 -25.45 -16.74 18.19
C ARG A 4 -24.80 -15.47 17.62
N VAL A 5 -24.96 -14.30 18.25
CA VAL A 5 -24.46 -13.03 17.68
C VAL A 5 -23.03 -12.71 18.12
N PHE A 6 -22.62 -13.07 19.35
CA PHE A 6 -21.27 -12.80 19.85
C PHE A 6 -20.16 -13.61 19.16
N GLY A 7 -20.46 -14.81 18.66
CA GLY A 7 -19.47 -15.66 17.99
C GLY A 7 -19.04 -15.18 16.59
N ARG A 8 -19.73 -14.19 16.01
CA ARG A 8 -19.37 -13.66 14.68
C ARG A 8 -18.31 -12.56 14.76
N PHE A 9 -18.33 -11.74 15.82
CA PHE A 9 -17.30 -10.73 16.06
C PHE A 9 -15.98 -11.35 16.56
N SER A 10 -16.03 -12.43 17.35
CA SER A 10 -14.83 -13.14 17.77
C SER A 10 -14.08 -13.78 16.60
N ARG A 11 -14.79 -14.33 15.60
CA ARG A 11 -14.15 -14.86 14.38
C ARG A 11 -13.50 -13.78 13.53
N VAL A 12 -14.04 -12.56 13.50
CA VAL A 12 -13.41 -11.45 12.77
C VAL A 12 -12.13 -11.02 13.49
N ALA A 13 -12.13 -11.02 14.83
CA ALA A 13 -10.93 -10.78 15.64
C ALA A 13 -9.83 -11.83 15.38
N ASP A 14 -10.20 -13.10 15.16
CA ASP A 14 -9.25 -14.15 14.77
C ASP A 14 -8.55 -13.88 13.42
N TYR A 15 -9.14 -13.01 12.57
CA TYR A 15 -8.60 -12.63 11.27
C TYR A 15 -8.01 -11.21 11.24
N ASP A 16 -7.85 -10.54 12.38
CA ASP A 16 -7.38 -9.15 12.45
C ASP A 16 -6.07 -8.96 11.68
N THR A 17 -5.10 -9.85 11.85
CA THR A 17 -3.83 -9.80 11.11
C THR A 17 -4.02 -9.88 9.59
N LEU A 18 -4.94 -10.73 9.12
CA LEU A 18 -5.23 -10.84 7.69
C LEU A 18 -5.92 -9.58 7.17
N LEU A 19 -6.88 -9.04 7.92
CA LEU A 19 -7.61 -7.83 7.53
C LEU A 19 -6.69 -6.60 7.51
N LEU A 20 -5.81 -6.45 8.51
CA LEU A 20 -4.83 -5.38 8.55
C LEU A 20 -3.84 -5.49 7.39
N THR A 21 -3.30 -6.69 7.15
CA THR A 21 -2.37 -6.93 6.04
C THR A 21 -3.04 -6.69 4.69
N ALA A 22 -4.26 -7.17 4.50
CA ALA A 22 -5.03 -6.94 3.27
C ALA A 22 -5.35 -5.45 3.08
N GLY A 23 -5.71 -4.74 4.14
CA GLY A 23 -5.95 -3.29 4.10
C GLY A 23 -4.71 -2.51 3.73
N LEU A 24 -3.55 -2.85 4.31
CA LEU A 24 -2.26 -2.26 3.98
C LEU A 24 -1.91 -2.48 2.50
N TRP A 25 -2.03 -3.72 2.02
CA TRP A 25 -1.75 -4.04 0.62
C TRP A 25 -2.75 -3.40 -0.34
N PHE A 26 -4.02 -3.35 0.03
CA PHE A 26 -5.05 -2.63 -0.74
C PHE A 26 -4.68 -1.17 -0.87
N LEU A 27 -4.37 -0.48 0.23
CA LEU A 27 -4.00 0.93 0.22
C LEU A 27 -2.74 1.18 -0.63
N ALA A 28 -1.71 0.36 -0.46
CA ALA A 28 -0.47 0.46 -1.21
C ALA A 28 -0.69 0.29 -2.73
N LYS A 29 -1.50 -0.70 -3.15
CA LYS A 29 -1.82 -0.92 -4.57
C LYS A 29 -2.76 0.15 -5.12
N PHE A 30 -3.76 0.54 -4.34
CA PHE A 30 -4.70 1.61 -4.71
C PHE A 30 -3.93 2.89 -5.04
N LEU A 31 -3.05 3.35 -4.14
CA LEU A 31 -2.23 4.54 -4.38
C LEU A 31 -1.32 4.38 -5.60
N ARG A 32 -0.71 3.19 -5.78
CA ARG A 32 0.15 2.89 -6.93
C ARG A 32 -0.60 3.03 -8.27
N TYR A 33 -1.86 2.63 -8.34
CA TYR A 33 -2.66 2.70 -9.57
C TYR A 33 -3.46 4.01 -9.71
N ALA A 34 -3.80 4.66 -8.61
CA ALA A 34 -4.46 5.97 -8.62
C ALA A 34 -3.58 7.02 -9.29
N LEU A 35 -2.26 6.96 -9.09
CA LEU A 35 -1.35 7.97 -9.64
C LEU A 35 -1.35 7.99 -11.19
N PRO A 36 -1.11 6.88 -11.92
CA PRO A 36 -1.27 6.86 -13.38
C PRO A 36 -2.67 7.24 -13.86
N ALA A 37 -3.73 6.83 -13.15
CA ALA A 37 -5.10 7.16 -13.51
C ALA A 37 -5.39 8.68 -13.46
N LEU A 38 -4.67 9.41 -12.60
CA LEU A 38 -4.79 10.85 -12.43
C LEU A 38 -3.89 11.66 -13.37
N PHE A 39 -3.05 11.03 -14.21
CA PHE A 39 -2.17 11.74 -15.13
C PHE A 39 -2.90 12.76 -16.01
N PRO A 40 -4.07 12.47 -16.62
CA PRO A 40 -4.80 13.48 -17.38
C PRO A 40 -5.14 14.72 -16.55
N THR A 41 -5.60 14.54 -15.31
CA THR A 41 -5.91 15.63 -14.37
C THR A 41 -4.66 16.43 -14.01
N PHE A 42 -3.53 15.77 -13.74
CA PHE A 42 -2.29 16.48 -13.43
C PHE A 42 -1.76 17.29 -14.61
N ARG A 43 -1.94 16.80 -15.84
CA ARG A 43 -1.56 17.56 -17.04
C ARG A 43 -2.40 18.82 -17.21
N THR A 44 -3.71 18.73 -16.99
CA THR A 44 -4.60 19.89 -17.15
C THR A 44 -4.41 20.92 -16.05
N GLN A 45 -4.19 20.47 -14.80
CA GLN A 45 -4.02 21.37 -13.65
C GLN A 45 -2.63 21.99 -13.56
N PHE A 46 -1.58 21.24 -13.88
CA PHE A 46 -0.19 21.68 -13.70
C PHE A 46 0.54 22.02 -15.01
N GLY A 47 -0.10 21.83 -16.17
CA GLY A 47 0.50 22.13 -17.49
C GLY A 47 1.70 21.24 -17.85
N VAL A 48 1.87 20.11 -17.18
CA VAL A 48 3.02 19.20 -17.37
C VAL A 48 2.81 18.21 -18.51
N SER A 49 3.90 17.67 -19.04
CA SER A 49 3.87 16.65 -20.10
C SER A 49 3.72 15.24 -19.52
N ASN A 50 3.26 14.29 -20.36
CA ASN A 50 3.27 12.85 -20.02
C ASN A 50 4.69 12.36 -19.70
N ALA A 51 5.70 12.88 -20.41
CA ALA A 51 7.09 12.50 -20.19
C ALA A 51 7.55 12.89 -18.77
N PHE A 52 7.23 14.12 -18.33
CA PHE A 52 7.55 14.57 -16.98
C PHE A 52 6.87 13.71 -15.90
N LEU A 53 5.57 13.46 -16.03
CA LEU A 53 4.84 12.59 -15.09
C LEU A 53 5.39 11.16 -15.07
N GLY A 54 5.76 10.62 -16.25
CA GLY A 54 6.41 9.32 -16.37
C GLY A 54 7.78 9.26 -15.69
N THR A 55 8.57 10.33 -15.75
CA THR A 55 9.84 10.45 -15.03
C THR A 55 9.63 10.44 -13.52
N VAL A 56 8.66 11.20 -13.01
CA VAL A 56 8.32 11.22 -11.57
C VAL A 56 7.86 9.84 -11.09
N PHE A 57 7.02 9.15 -11.88
CA PHE A 57 6.58 7.80 -11.56
C PHE A 57 7.74 6.81 -11.57
N THR A 58 8.63 6.89 -12.57
CA THR A 58 9.85 6.07 -12.62
C THR A 58 10.74 6.31 -11.41
N ALA A 59 10.96 7.56 -11.00
CA ALA A 59 11.73 7.88 -9.81
C ALA A 59 11.14 7.24 -8.54
N THR A 60 9.81 7.23 -8.44
CA THR A 60 9.10 6.52 -7.34
C THR A 60 9.37 5.02 -7.39
N MET A 61 9.33 4.41 -8.59
CA MET A 61 9.63 2.99 -8.75
C MET A 61 11.09 2.67 -8.41
N LEU A 62 12.04 3.53 -8.79
CA LEU A 62 13.44 3.38 -8.41
C LEU A 62 13.64 3.45 -6.90
N GLY A 63 13.01 4.41 -6.22
CA GLY A 63 13.02 4.48 -4.76
C GLY A 63 12.48 3.19 -4.12
N TYR A 64 11.39 2.65 -4.66
CA TYR A 64 10.84 1.37 -4.22
C TYR A 64 11.82 0.21 -4.43
N SER A 65 12.44 0.12 -5.62
CA SER A 65 13.43 -0.91 -5.94
C SER A 65 14.65 -0.82 -5.02
N LEU A 66 15.14 0.39 -4.72
CA LEU A 66 16.26 0.61 -3.81
C LEU A 66 15.94 0.15 -2.40
N MET A 67 14.70 0.32 -1.94
CA MET A 67 14.26 -0.10 -0.60
C MET A 67 13.80 -1.57 -0.54
N GLN A 68 13.67 -2.26 -1.68
CA GLN A 68 13.13 -3.62 -1.75
C GLN A 68 13.93 -4.62 -0.90
N PHE A 69 15.27 -4.56 -0.94
CA PHE A 69 16.14 -5.44 -0.14
C PHE A 69 16.46 -4.87 1.26
N PRO A 70 16.79 -3.58 1.41
CA PRO A 70 17.02 -3.01 2.74
C PRO A 70 15.86 -3.22 3.70
N SER A 71 14.61 -3.07 3.24
CA SER A 71 13.43 -3.31 4.08
C SER A 71 13.35 -4.75 4.59
N GLY A 72 13.71 -5.74 3.75
CA GLY A 72 13.79 -7.15 4.17
C GLY A 72 14.86 -7.37 5.24
N VAL A 73 16.08 -6.85 5.02
CA VAL A 73 17.17 -6.96 6.00
C VAL A 73 16.80 -6.29 7.33
N LEU A 74 16.15 -5.13 7.29
CA LEU A 74 15.65 -4.45 8.48
C LEU A 74 14.56 -5.26 9.18
N ALA A 75 13.64 -5.88 8.44
CA ALA A 75 12.58 -6.71 8.99
C ALA A 75 13.16 -7.97 9.69
N ASP A 76 14.17 -8.60 9.11
CA ASP A 76 14.85 -9.74 9.70
C ASP A 76 15.58 -9.36 11.00
N ARG A 77 16.17 -8.16 11.05
CA ARG A 77 16.93 -7.69 12.22
C ARG A 77 16.07 -7.12 13.35
N PHE A 78 15.00 -6.40 13.02
CA PHE A 78 14.23 -5.59 13.97
C PHE A 78 12.77 -6.06 14.14
N GLY A 79 12.35 -7.07 13.37
CA GLY A 79 11.00 -7.60 13.32
C GLY A 79 10.12 -6.92 12.28
N ALA A 80 9.41 -7.71 11.48
CA ALA A 80 8.60 -7.24 10.34
C ALA A 80 7.54 -6.18 10.73
N VAL A 81 6.83 -6.39 11.85
CA VAL A 81 5.77 -5.47 12.30
C VAL A 81 6.30 -4.08 12.66
N ARG A 82 7.56 -3.96 13.11
CA ARG A 82 8.17 -2.66 13.45
C ARG A 82 8.65 -1.89 12.21
N VAL A 83 8.88 -2.60 11.10
CA VAL A 83 9.40 -2.05 9.85
C VAL A 83 8.27 -1.67 8.89
N ILE A 84 7.13 -2.36 8.97
CA ILE A 84 5.87 -1.99 8.30
C ILE A 84 5.32 -0.70 8.91
#